data_AF-A0A5E4V6V1-F1
#
_entry.id   AF-A0A5E4V6V1-F1
#
_cell.length_a   1.000
_cell.length_b   1.000
_cell.length_c   1.000
_cell.angle_alpha   90.00
_cell.angle_beta   90.00
_cell.angle_gamma   90.00
#
_symmetry.space_group_name_H-M   'P 1'
#
loop_
_entity.id
_entity.type
_entity.pdbx_description
1 polymer ?
#
loop_
_entity_poly.entity_id
_entity_poly.type
_entity_poly.pdbx_seq_one_letter_code
_entity_poly.pdbx_strand_id
1 'polypeptide(L)' 'MTAPLTAIAGLEEIYDTLALAIDATPEDQRELLLAKLALLLANEIDDPQRVIALIGEAART' A
#
# COMPACT_ATOMS: atom_id res chain seq x y z
N MET A 1 8.54 4.27 26.75
CA MET A 1 9.47 3.63 25.79
C MET A 1 8.89 2.30 25.33
N THR A 2 7.89 2.33 24.44
CA THR A 2 7.23 1.14 23.85
C THR A 2 6.69 1.55 22.48
N ALA A 3 7.54 1.60 21.45
CA ALA A 3 7.12 2.05 20.11
C ALA A 3 7.66 1.24 18.90
N PRO A 4 8.65 0.33 18.99
CA PRO A 4 9.09 -0.39 17.79
C PRO A 4 8.22 -1.62 17.46
N LEU A 5 7.61 -2.28 18.45
CA LEU A 5 6.80 -3.48 18.24
C LEU A 5 5.46 -3.19 17.53
N THR A 6 4.86 -2.03 17.79
CA THR A 6 3.59 -1.62 17.18
C THR A 6 3.74 -1.21 15.72
N ALA A 7 4.89 -0.65 15.33
CA ALA A 7 5.14 -0.27 13.95
C ALA A 7 5.29 -1.49 13.03
N ILE A 8 5.89 -2.58 13.53
CA ILE A 8 6.00 -3.84 12.79
C ILE A 8 4.64 -4.55 12.73
N ALA A 9 3.92 -4.63 13.86
CA ALA A 9 2.59 -5.24 13.90
C ALA A 9 1.59 -4.54 12.96
N GLY A 10 1.65 -3.20 12.88
CA GLY A 10 0.83 -2.44 11.93
C GLY A 10 1.18 -2.72 10.47
N LEU A 11 2.44 -2.99 10.16
CA LEU A 11 2.86 -3.33 8.80
C LEU A 11 2.42 -4.75 8.40
N GLU A 12 2.48 -5.70 9.32
CA GLU A 12 1.98 -7.06 9.12
C GLU A 12 0.47 -7.04 8.85
N GLU A 13 -0.30 -6.30 9.65
CA GLU A 13 -1.75 -6.16 9.45
C GLU A 13 -2.10 -5.52 8.09
N ILE A 14 -1.34 -4.50 7.67
CA ILE A 14 -1.50 -3.88 6.35
C ILE A 14 -1.21 -4.89 5.24
N TYR A 15 -0.13 -5.66 5.36
CA TYR A 15 0.25 -6.66 4.37
C TYR A 15 -0.79 -7.78 4.26
N ASP A 16 -1.24 -8.32 5.40
CA ASP A 16 -2.27 -9.37 5.43
C ASP A 16 -3.59 -8.88 4.84
N THR A 17 -4.01 -7.66 5.20
CA THR A 17 -5.22 -7.05 4.64
C THR A 17 -5.11 -6.85 3.13
N LEU A 18 -3.94 -6.41 2.65
CA LEU A 18 -3.68 -6.25 1.22
C LEU A 18 -3.71 -7.60 0.48
N ALA A 19 -3.08 -8.63 1.03
CA ALA A 19 -3.08 -9.97 0.45
C ALA A 19 -4.50 -10.52 0.31
N LEU A 20 -5.30 -10.43 1.38
CA LEU A 20 -6.70 -10.85 1.36
C LEU A 20 -7.54 -10.07 0.33
N ALA A 21 -7.31 -8.77 0.18
CA ALA A 21 -8.01 -7.95 -0.79
C ALA A 21 -7.65 -8.33 -2.24
N ILE A 22 -6.37 -8.66 -2.51
CA ILE A 22 -5.93 -9.12 -3.83
C ILE A 22 -6.51 -10.50 -4.16
N ASP A 23 -6.50 -11.42 -3.19
CA ASP A 23 -7.02 -12.78 -3.37
C ASP A 23 -8.53 -12.79 -3.60
N ALA A 24 -9.26 -11.90 -2.92
CA ALA A 24 -10.70 -11.72 -3.13
C ALA A 24 -11.04 -11.01 -4.46
N THR A 25 -10.07 -10.39 -5.12
CA THR A 25 -10.27 -9.65 -6.37
C THR A 25 -10.04 -10.57 -7.59
N PRO A 26 -10.97 -10.58 -8.56
CA PRO A 26 -10.78 -11.28 -9.83
C PRO A 26 -9.47 -10.88 -10.52
N GLU A 27 -8.78 -11.82 -11.17
CA GLU A 27 -7.43 -11.61 -11.72
C GLU A 27 -7.34 -10.39 -12.66
N ASP A 28 -8.38 -10.17 -13.45
CA ASP A 28 -8.51 -9.04 -14.39
C ASP A 28 -8.69 -7.67 -13.71
N GLN A 29 -8.98 -7.65 -12.41
CA GLN A 29 -9.24 -6.43 -11.64
C GLN A 29 -8.17 -6.15 -10.57
N ARG A 30 -7.20 -7.05 -10.37
CA ARG A 30 -6.14 -6.88 -9.35
C ARG A 30 -5.29 -5.64 -9.59
N GLU A 31 -4.90 -5.39 -10.85
CA GLU A 31 -4.14 -4.18 -11.21
C GLU A 31 -4.95 -2.91 -10.91
N LEU A 32 -6.25 -2.92 -11.22
CA LEU A 32 -7.14 -1.79 -10.95
C LEU A 32 -7.34 -1.55 -9.44
N LEU A 33 -7.43 -2.62 -8.64
CA LEU A 33 -7.47 -2.52 -7.17
C LEU A 33 -6.22 -1.82 -6.64
N LEU A 34 -5.03 -2.27 -7.06
CA LEU A 34 -3.76 -1.71 -6.61
C LEU A 34 -3.60 -0.25 -7.04
N ALA A 35 -4.01 0.10 -8.27
CA ALA A 35 -4.01 1.47 -8.74
C ALA A 35 -4.95 2.37 -7.90
N LYS A 36 -6.15 1.89 -7.57
CA LYS A 36 -7.09 2.61 -6.70
C LYS A 36 -6.53 2.79 -5.29
N LEU A 37 -5.94 1.76 -4.71
CA LEU A 37 -5.31 1.84 -3.40
C LEU A 37 -4.18 2.88 -3.39
N ALA A 38 -3.32 2.87 -4.40
CA ALA A 38 -2.24 3.85 -4.52
C ALA A 38 -2.78 5.29 -4.62
N LEU A 39 -3.85 5.51 -5.38
CA LEU A 39 -4.50 6.83 -5.48
C LEU A 39 -5.16 7.27 -4.17
N LEU A 40 -5.80 6.36 -3.44
CA LEU A 40 -6.38 6.64 -2.13
C LEU A 40 -5.30 7.03 -1.12
N LEU A 41 -4.21 6.26 -1.05
CA LEU A 41 -3.07 6.59 -0.20
C LEU A 41 -2.43 7.92 -0.60
N ALA A 42 -2.36 8.22 -1.91
CA ALA A 42 -1.85 9.50 -2.39
C ALA A 42 -2.71 10.69 -1.91
N ASN A 43 -4.04 10.52 -1.90
CA ASN A 43 -4.96 11.49 -1.37
C ASN A 43 -4.81 11.69 0.15
N GLU A 44 -4.60 10.60 0.90
CA GLU A 44 -4.39 10.68 2.36
C GLU A 44 -3.03 11.29 2.74
N ILE A 45 -1.99 11.07 1.94
CA ILE A 45 -0.64 11.64 2.15
C ILE A 45 -0.64 13.15 1.85
N ASP A 46 -1.47 13.62 0.92
CA ASP A 46 -1.56 15.01 0.46
C ASP A 46 -0.21 15.60 -0.02
N ASP A 47 0.70 14.73 -0.47
CA ASP A 47 2.00 15.10 -1.07
C ASP A 47 2.24 14.31 -2.37
N PRO A 48 1.85 14.88 -3.52
CA PRO A 48 2.01 14.23 -4.81
C PRO A 48 3.47 13.88 -5.17
N GLN A 49 4.44 14.71 -4.75
CA GLN A 49 5.85 14.46 -5.07
C GLN A 49 6.40 13.28 -4.28
N ARG A 50 6.01 13.16 -3.01
CA ARG A 50 6.37 12.00 -2.17
C ARG A 50 5.80 10.71 -2.75
N VAL A 51 4.54 10.74 -3.20
CA VAL A 51 3.88 9.58 -3.81
C VAL A 51 4.59 9.15 -5.09
N ILE A 52 4.92 10.09 -5.99
CA ILE A 52 5.65 9.80 -7.23
C ILE A 52 7.03 9.18 -6.92
N ALA A 53 7.73 9.70 -5.91
CA ALA A 53 9.01 9.14 -5.48
C ALA A 53 8.87 7.69 -4.99
N LEU A 54 7.86 7.39 -4.15
CA LEU A 54 7.58 6.04 -3.65
C LEU A 54 7.24 5.06 -4.77
N ILE A 55 6.47 5.48 -5.77
CA ILE A 55 6.21 4.67 -6.98
C ILE A 55 7.52 4.36 -7.71
N GLY A 56 8.38 5.36 -7.87
CA GLY A 56 9.70 5.18 -8.49
C GLY A 56 10.65 4.31 -7.68
N GLU A 57 10.51 4.23 -6.35
CA GLU A 57 11.24 3.30 -5.49
C GLU A 57 10.72 1.87 -5.65
N ALA A 58 9.41 1.68 -5.65
CA ALA A 58 8.77 0.37 -5.84
C ALA A 58 9.02 -0.24 -7.23
N ALA A 59 9.17 0.58 -8.27
CA ALA A 59 9.42 0.10 -9.63
C ALA A 59 10.88 -0.32 -9.89
N ARG A 60 11.79 -0.11 -8.92
CA ARG A 60 13.23 -0.42 -9.08
C ARG A 60 13.65 -1.81 -8.57
N THR A 61 12.73 -2.56 -7.96
CA THR A 61 12.89 -3.98 -7.63
C THR A 61 12.66 -4.88 -8.84
#